data_AF-A0A0F2PWB7-F1
#
_entry.id   AF-A0A0F2PWB7-F1
#
_cell.length_a   1.000
_cell.length_b   1.000
_cell.length_c   1.000
_cell.angle_alpha   90.00
_cell.angle_beta   90.00
_cell.angle_gamma   90.00
#
_symmetry.space_group_name_H-M   'P 1'
#
loop_
_entity.id
_entity.type
_entity.pdbx_description
1 polymer ?
#
loop_
_entity_poly.entity_id
_entity_poly.type
_entity_poly.pdbx_seq_one_letter_code
_entity_poly.pdbx_strand_id
1 'polypeptide(L)'
;MHIKKINQCKDQNELLINLDKYVKMAEEQRTSAVIINTNIIDINEMVKLKCRIPRCFHFQSCANCPPFTPDVEVFKKAIRKCNYAILIKYNVEPAEDFADRKISLKNAKLHERQIAKIVAEVEIAAFQDGYYLAMGLSCGSCRSYLCNDEICQFLDSGRCKFPRVARPSMEAMGIDVYKLVATVGWDIYPIGPEKVHHSTIPSASAVGIVFIA
;
A
#
# COMPACT_ATOMS: atom_id res chain seq x y z
N MET A 1 10.36 19.60 14.01
CA MET A 1 10.29 18.12 13.98
C MET A 1 11.32 17.61 14.98
N HIS A 2 10.90 16.89 16.02
CA HIS A 2 11.80 16.38 17.06
C HIS A 2 12.02 14.87 16.84
N ILE A 3 13.26 14.46 16.64
CA ILE A 3 13.64 13.04 16.50
C ILE A 3 13.60 12.39 17.87
N LYS A 4 12.82 11.32 18.05
CA LYS A 4 12.74 10.60 19.33
C LYS A 4 13.90 9.62 19.49
N LYS A 5 14.46 9.55 20.70
CA LYS A 5 15.40 8.50 21.10
C LYS A 5 14.67 7.15 21.14
N ILE A 6 15.33 6.08 20.70
CA ILE A 6 14.78 4.73 20.79
C ILE A 6 14.77 4.27 22.26
N ASN A 7 13.59 3.93 22.76
CA ASN A 7 13.36 3.33 24.06
C ASN A 7 12.75 1.94 23.85
N GLN A 8 13.24 0.92 24.56
CA GLN A 8 12.73 -0.46 24.42
C GLN A 8 11.30 -0.65 24.93
N CYS A 9 10.86 0.21 25.85
CA CYS A 9 9.51 0.18 26.41
C CYS A 9 8.81 1.47 25.97
N LYS A 10 7.96 1.37 24.94
CA LYS A 10 7.04 2.45 24.59
C LYS A 10 5.79 2.31 25.45
N ASP A 11 5.40 3.42 26.08
CA ASP A 11 4.15 3.46 26.84
C ASP A 11 2.97 3.20 25.90
N GLN A 12 1.99 2.41 26.38
CA GLN A 12 0.82 2.05 25.58
C GLN A 12 -0.02 3.30 25.25
N ASN A 13 -0.10 4.29 26.15
CA ASN A 13 -0.80 5.53 25.85
C ASN A 13 -0.07 6.35 24.79
N GLU A 14 1.27 6.40 24.85
CA GLU A 14 2.07 7.05 23.82
C GLU A 14 1.87 6.39 22.45
N LEU A 15 1.78 5.05 22.39
CA LEU A 15 1.45 4.33 21.16
C LEU A 15 0.11 4.78 20.58
N LEU A 16 -0.96 4.78 21.39
CA LEU A 16 -2.30 5.18 20.94
C LEU A 16 -2.31 6.64 20.43
N ILE A 17 -1.66 7.56 21.14
CA ILE A 17 -1.53 8.97 20.72
C ILE A 17 -0.83 9.07 19.36
N ASN A 18 0.24 8.29 19.14
CA ASN A 18 0.95 8.30 17.86
C ASN A 18 0.11 7.68 16.73
N LEU A 19 -0.63 6.59 17.01
CA LEU A 19 -1.53 5.98 16.02
C LEU A 19 -2.60 6.98 15.57
N ASP A 20 -3.24 7.68 16.52
CA ASP A 20 -4.23 8.73 16.22
C ASP A 20 -3.61 9.89 15.42
N LYS A 21 -2.37 10.28 15.75
CA LYS A 21 -1.62 11.27 14.98
C LYS A 21 -1.44 10.81 13.53
N TYR A 22 -1.06 9.54 13.28
CA TYR A 22 -0.85 9.02 11.93
C TYR A 22 -2.13 8.94 11.11
N VAL A 23 -3.26 8.59 11.73
CA VAL A 23 -4.59 8.64 11.09
C VAL A 23 -4.89 10.07 10.64
N LYS A 24 -4.79 11.06 11.54
CA LYS A 24 -5.05 12.47 11.22
C LYS A 24 -4.16 12.98 10.08
N MET A 25 -2.86 12.64 10.12
CA MET A 25 -1.92 13.01 9.05
C MET A 25 -2.31 12.45 7.68
N ALA A 26 -2.89 11.25 7.62
CA ALA A 26 -3.39 10.69 6.37
C ALA A 26 -4.69 11.38 5.93
N GLU A 27 -5.63 11.60 6.86
CA GLU A 27 -6.95 12.19 6.56
C GLU A 27 -6.87 13.64 6.05
N GLU A 28 -5.86 14.41 6.48
CA GLU A 28 -5.55 15.75 5.95
C GLU A 28 -5.32 15.77 4.42
N GLN A 29 -5.05 14.62 3.80
CA GLN A 29 -4.74 14.46 2.38
C GLN A 29 -5.88 13.83 1.57
N ARG A 30 -7.14 14.07 2.00
CA ARG A 30 -8.37 13.56 1.34
C ARG A 30 -8.44 12.03 1.31
N THR A 31 -7.98 11.39 2.38
CA THR A 31 -8.12 9.95 2.58
C THR A 31 -9.05 9.66 3.75
N SER A 32 -9.54 8.43 3.83
CA SER A 32 -10.02 7.85 5.07
C SER A 32 -8.91 6.96 5.64
N ALA A 33 -8.66 7.03 6.93
CA ALA A 33 -7.67 6.17 7.58
C ALA A 33 -8.23 5.54 8.86
N VAL A 34 -7.80 4.33 9.18
CA VAL A 34 -8.24 3.61 10.37
C VAL A 34 -7.11 2.79 10.97
N ILE A 35 -7.06 2.76 12.30
CA ILE A 35 -6.17 1.88 13.05
C ILE A 35 -6.74 0.47 12.99
N ILE A 36 -5.94 -0.50 12.57
CA ILE A 36 -6.31 -1.91 12.57
C ILE A 36 -5.34 -2.73 13.41
N ASN A 37 -5.85 -3.81 14.01
CA ASN A 37 -4.99 -4.86 14.53
C ASN A 37 -4.49 -5.71 13.35
N THR A 38 -3.21 -6.06 13.32
CA THR A 38 -2.63 -6.85 12.22
C THR A 38 -3.19 -8.27 12.14
N ASN A 39 -3.84 -8.78 13.20
CA ASN A 39 -4.45 -10.11 13.21
C ASN A 39 -5.64 -10.27 12.24
N ILE A 40 -6.26 -9.17 11.78
CA ILE A 40 -7.34 -9.20 10.80
C ILE A 40 -6.81 -9.27 9.36
N ILE A 41 -5.51 -9.06 9.16
CA ILE A 41 -4.89 -9.04 7.83
C ILE A 41 -4.74 -10.48 7.34
N ASP A 42 -5.51 -10.82 6.32
CA ASP A 42 -5.41 -12.11 5.65
C ASP A 42 -4.28 -12.09 4.61
N ILE A 43 -3.26 -12.91 4.84
CA ILE A 43 -2.15 -13.10 3.90
C ILE A 43 -2.29 -14.48 3.28
N ASN A 44 -2.53 -14.48 1.97
CA ASN A 44 -2.93 -15.63 1.19
C ASN A 44 -2.08 -15.77 -0.08
N GLU A 45 -1.51 -16.95 -0.28
CA GLU A 45 -0.68 -17.32 -1.42
C GLU A 45 -1.43 -17.17 -2.75
N MET A 46 -2.76 -17.38 -2.75
CA MET A 46 -3.62 -17.17 -3.91
C MET A 46 -3.57 -15.73 -4.41
N VAL A 47 -3.42 -14.74 -3.52
CA VAL A 47 -3.30 -13.34 -3.92
C VAL A 47 -2.01 -13.12 -4.71
N LYS A 48 -0.87 -13.60 -4.20
CA LYS A 48 0.41 -13.49 -4.91
C LYS A 48 0.41 -14.29 -6.22
N LEU A 49 -0.31 -15.43 -6.27
CA LEU A 49 -0.50 -16.21 -7.50
C LEU A 49 -1.27 -15.44 -8.58
N LYS A 50 -2.19 -14.54 -8.24
CA LYS A 50 -2.86 -13.68 -9.24
C LYS A 50 -1.90 -12.70 -9.94
N CYS A 51 -0.72 -12.43 -9.38
CA CYS A 51 0.33 -11.71 -10.12
C CYS A 51 0.94 -12.58 -11.24
N ARG A 52 0.89 -13.91 -11.13
CA ARG A 52 1.50 -14.86 -12.05
C ARG A 52 0.49 -15.55 -12.98
N ILE A 53 -0.76 -15.73 -12.57
CA ILE A 53 -1.76 -16.55 -13.27
C ILE A 53 -3.15 -15.85 -13.32
N PRO A 54 -3.61 -15.37 -14.49
CA PRO A 54 -2.79 -15.04 -15.66
C PRO A 54 -1.75 -13.97 -15.30
N ARG A 55 -0.63 -13.95 -16.02
CA ARG A 55 0.49 -13.06 -15.66
C ARG A 55 0.06 -11.59 -15.69
N CYS A 56 0.21 -10.91 -14.56
CA CYS A 56 0.04 -9.46 -14.47
C CYS A 56 1.08 -8.76 -15.34
N PHE A 57 0.70 -7.65 -15.97
CA PHE A 57 1.58 -6.88 -16.86
C PHE A 57 2.74 -6.20 -16.12
N HIS A 58 2.65 -6.06 -14.80
CA HIS A 58 3.73 -5.58 -13.94
C HIS A 58 4.64 -6.69 -13.39
N PHE A 59 4.30 -7.96 -13.60
CA PHE A 59 5.11 -9.06 -13.10
C PHE A 59 6.56 -8.94 -13.62
N GLN A 60 7.53 -9.06 -12.71
CA GLN A 60 8.97 -8.92 -12.98
C GLN A 60 9.41 -7.54 -13.51
N SER A 61 8.54 -6.53 -13.49
CA SER A 61 8.85 -5.22 -14.09
C SER A 61 9.69 -4.30 -13.19
N CYS A 62 9.69 -4.52 -11.87
CA CYS A 62 10.47 -3.75 -10.91
C CYS A 62 10.77 -4.54 -9.64
N ALA A 63 11.70 -4.04 -8.82
CA ALA A 63 12.12 -4.67 -7.56
C ALA A 63 10.98 -4.92 -6.57
N ASN A 64 9.90 -4.14 -6.69
CA ASN A 64 8.73 -4.19 -5.81
C ASN A 64 7.57 -5.02 -6.40
N CYS A 65 7.79 -5.72 -7.51
CA CYS A 65 6.82 -6.66 -8.09
C CYS A 65 7.34 -8.10 -7.98
N PRO A 66 6.45 -9.11 -7.83
CA PRO A 66 6.85 -10.51 -7.87
C PRO A 66 7.59 -10.82 -9.20
N PRO A 67 8.59 -11.71 -9.20
CA PRO A 67 9.03 -12.56 -8.08
C PRO A 67 10.03 -11.89 -7.12
N PHE A 68 10.36 -10.61 -7.30
CA PHE A 68 11.38 -9.94 -6.51
C PHE A 68 10.91 -9.56 -5.10
N THR A 69 9.59 -9.51 -4.86
CA THR A 69 9.05 -9.37 -3.51
C THR A 69 9.25 -10.63 -2.67
N PRO A 70 9.46 -10.51 -1.34
CA PRO A 70 9.64 -11.65 -0.45
C PRO A 70 8.54 -12.70 -0.58
N ASP A 71 8.87 -13.95 -0.29
CA ASP A 71 7.87 -15.01 -0.20
C ASP A 71 6.81 -14.71 0.85
N VAL A 72 5.59 -15.16 0.57
CA VAL A 72 4.41 -14.91 1.42
C VAL A 72 4.66 -15.36 2.86
N GLU A 73 5.29 -16.52 3.04
CA GLU A 73 5.61 -17.04 4.37
C GLU A 73 6.65 -16.21 5.13
N VAL A 74 7.62 -15.61 4.43
CA VAL A 74 8.59 -14.70 5.05
C VAL A 74 7.87 -13.45 5.53
N PHE A 75 7.03 -12.87 4.67
CA PHE A 75 6.27 -11.67 5.01
C PHE A 75 5.29 -11.92 6.17
N LYS A 76 4.56 -13.04 6.14
CA LYS A 76 3.64 -13.48 7.20
C LYS A 76 4.32 -13.62 8.56
N LYS A 77 5.54 -14.15 8.61
CA LYS A 77 6.34 -14.23 9.85
C LYS A 77 6.78 -12.85 10.34
N ALA A 78 7.09 -11.93 9.44
CA ALA A 78 7.51 -10.57 9.79
C ALA A 78 6.35 -9.77 10.39
N ILE A 79 5.18 -9.75 9.72
CA ILE A 79 4.04 -8.91 10.17
C ILE A 79 3.44 -9.37 11.50
N ARG A 80 3.58 -10.66 11.88
CA ARG A 80 3.16 -11.18 13.18
C ARG A 80 3.87 -10.53 14.38
N LYS A 81 4.97 -9.82 14.15
CA LYS A 81 5.70 -9.08 15.19
C LYS A 81 5.17 -7.65 15.38
N CYS A 82 4.27 -7.21 14.51
CA CYS A 82 3.63 -5.91 14.54
C CYS A 82 2.19 -6.12 15.00
N ASN A 83 1.68 -5.30 15.93
CA ASN A 83 0.32 -5.45 16.46
C ASN A 83 -0.68 -4.51 15.80
N TYR A 84 -0.20 -3.37 15.29
CA TYR A 84 -1.04 -2.29 14.76
C TYR A 84 -0.56 -1.84 13.39
N ALA A 85 -1.51 -1.52 12.52
CA ALA A 85 -1.24 -0.85 11.27
C ALA A 85 -2.25 0.28 11.04
N ILE A 86 -1.87 1.25 10.22
CA ILE A 86 -2.76 2.29 9.72
C ILE A 86 -3.16 1.90 8.30
N LEU A 87 -4.43 1.55 8.10
CA LEU A 87 -4.99 1.31 6.77
C LEU A 87 -5.48 2.65 6.21
N ILE A 88 -5.13 2.97 4.97
CA ILE A 88 -5.38 4.27 4.35
C ILE A 88 -6.09 4.04 3.01
N LYS A 89 -7.26 4.65 2.82
CA LYS A 89 -8.05 4.60 1.59
C LYS A 89 -8.10 5.98 0.95
N TYR A 90 -7.60 6.06 -0.27
CA TYR A 90 -7.73 7.21 -1.14
C TYR A 90 -8.88 6.97 -2.13
N ASN A 91 -9.89 7.85 -2.11
CA ASN A 91 -11.01 7.78 -3.05
C ASN A 91 -10.55 8.26 -4.43
N VAL A 92 -10.78 7.44 -5.45
CA VAL A 92 -10.40 7.74 -6.83
C VAL A 92 -11.52 8.57 -7.45
N GLU A 93 -11.19 9.80 -7.82
CA GLU A 93 -12.11 10.74 -8.46
C GLU A 93 -11.47 11.31 -9.74
N PRO A 94 -12.08 11.11 -10.92
CA PRO A 94 -13.32 10.35 -11.18
C PRO A 94 -13.09 8.83 -11.07
N ALA A 95 -14.09 8.07 -10.58
CA ALA A 95 -13.99 6.61 -10.40
C ALA A 95 -13.67 5.86 -11.71
N GLU A 96 -14.03 6.47 -12.83
CA GLU A 96 -13.76 6.02 -14.19
C GLU A 96 -12.28 5.89 -14.51
N ASP A 97 -11.40 6.54 -13.75
CA ASP A 97 -9.95 6.37 -13.89
C ASP A 97 -9.52 4.92 -13.66
N PHE A 98 -10.38 4.06 -13.12
CA PHE A 98 -10.17 2.62 -12.95
C PHE A 98 -11.06 1.74 -13.86
N ALA A 99 -11.98 2.31 -14.65
CA ALA A 99 -13.11 1.62 -15.30
C ALA A 99 -12.76 0.53 -16.31
N ASP A 100 -11.65 0.68 -17.01
CA ASP A 100 -11.13 -0.33 -17.92
C ASP A 100 -9.62 -0.26 -17.98
N ARG A 101 -9.00 -1.33 -18.50
CA ARG A 101 -7.55 -1.47 -18.51
C ARG A 101 -6.82 -0.31 -19.20
N LYS A 102 -7.31 0.21 -20.33
CA LYS A 102 -6.61 1.28 -21.07
C LYS A 102 -6.65 2.59 -20.29
N ILE A 103 -7.79 2.92 -19.70
CA ILE A 103 -7.95 4.13 -18.88
C ILE A 103 -7.11 3.99 -17.61
N SER A 104 -7.23 2.85 -16.91
CA SER A 104 -6.49 2.56 -15.68
C SER A 104 -4.99 2.67 -15.87
N LEU A 105 -4.42 2.08 -16.94
CA LEU A 105 -2.98 2.20 -17.24
C LEU A 105 -2.50 3.66 -17.38
N LYS A 106 -3.37 4.57 -17.81
CA LYS A 106 -3.02 5.98 -18.01
C LYS A 106 -3.26 6.82 -16.76
N ASN A 107 -4.39 6.62 -16.09
CA ASN A 107 -4.90 7.53 -15.06
C ASN A 107 -4.72 6.98 -13.64
N ALA A 108 -4.82 5.66 -13.42
CA ALA A 108 -4.69 5.06 -12.09
C ALA A 108 -3.34 5.42 -11.44
N LYS A 109 -2.28 5.53 -12.23
CA LYS A 109 -0.94 5.91 -11.76
C LYS A 109 -0.91 7.25 -10.99
N LEU A 110 -1.82 8.18 -11.27
CA LEU A 110 -1.88 9.46 -10.53
C LEU A 110 -2.38 9.22 -9.09
N HIS A 111 -3.42 8.41 -8.95
CA HIS A 111 -4.00 8.04 -7.66
C HIS A 111 -3.07 7.12 -6.88
N GLU A 112 -2.46 6.13 -7.55
CA GLU A 112 -1.44 5.25 -6.98
C GLU A 112 -0.22 6.04 -6.47
N ARG A 113 0.23 7.06 -7.22
CA ARG A 113 1.30 7.95 -6.79
C ARG A 113 0.93 8.71 -5.52
N GLN A 114 -0.31 9.18 -5.44
CA GLN A 114 -0.79 9.95 -4.29
C GLN A 114 -0.84 9.09 -3.04
N ILE A 115 -1.43 7.90 -3.10
CA ILE A 115 -1.45 6.99 -1.93
C ILE A 115 -0.03 6.53 -1.55
N ALA A 116 0.85 6.27 -2.51
CA ALA A 116 2.25 5.91 -2.22
C ALA A 116 3.00 7.02 -1.49
N LYS A 117 2.74 8.28 -1.85
CA LYS A 117 3.30 9.44 -1.14
C LYS A 117 2.79 9.52 0.30
N ILE A 118 1.48 9.39 0.51
CA ILE A 118 0.86 9.43 1.85
C ILE A 118 1.41 8.32 2.73
N VAL A 119 1.48 7.09 2.21
CA VAL A 119 2.08 5.94 2.90
C VAL A 119 3.51 6.23 3.32
N ALA A 120 4.33 6.78 2.42
CA ALA A 120 5.73 7.12 2.72
C ALA A 120 5.85 8.21 3.80
N GLU A 121 4.97 9.21 3.78
CA GLU A 121 4.97 10.28 4.78
C GLU A 121 4.59 9.76 6.18
N VAL A 122 3.56 8.91 6.27
CA VAL A 122 3.17 8.27 7.53
C VAL A 122 4.25 7.33 8.04
N GLU A 123 4.86 6.53 7.15
CA GLU A 123 5.99 5.66 7.50
C GLU A 123 7.19 6.44 8.03
N ILE A 124 7.55 7.55 7.38
CA ILE A 124 8.65 8.43 7.83
C ILE A 124 8.34 9.04 9.20
N ALA A 125 7.09 9.48 9.42
CA ALA A 125 6.67 10.02 10.70
C ALA A 125 6.75 8.98 11.81
N ALA A 126 6.28 7.75 11.55
CA ALA A 126 6.41 6.64 12.47
C ALA A 126 7.88 6.31 12.79
N PHE A 127 8.73 6.26 11.78
CA PHE A 127 10.17 6.06 11.93
C PHE A 127 10.80 7.12 12.86
N GLN A 128 10.46 8.40 12.66
CA GLN A 128 11.01 9.52 13.45
C GLN A 128 10.47 9.57 14.89
N ASP A 129 9.28 9.04 15.12
CA ASP A 129 8.71 8.80 16.45
C ASP A 129 9.27 7.51 17.10
N GLY A 130 10.28 6.88 16.49
CA GLY A 130 11.02 5.75 17.02
C GLY A 130 10.40 4.38 16.74
N TYR A 131 9.40 4.29 15.84
CA TYR A 131 8.96 3.01 15.26
C TYR A 131 9.85 2.69 14.06
N TYR A 132 11.12 2.40 14.35
CA TYR A 132 12.18 2.31 13.34
C TYR A 132 12.03 1.09 12.41
N LEU A 133 11.12 0.17 12.74
CA LEU A 133 10.73 -0.96 11.89
C LEU A 133 9.38 -0.73 11.19
N ALA A 134 8.83 0.50 11.28
CA ALA A 134 7.65 0.86 10.52
C ALA A 134 7.86 0.61 9.03
N MET A 135 6.84 0.07 8.37
CA MET A 135 6.92 -0.36 6.99
C MET A 135 5.64 -0.05 6.25
N GLY A 136 5.76 0.71 5.16
CA GLY A 136 4.65 1.05 4.28
C GLY A 136 4.48 0.06 3.13
N LEU A 137 3.25 -0.25 2.76
CA LEU A 137 2.88 -0.88 1.49
C LEU A 137 1.84 0.00 0.78
N SER A 138 1.88 0.02 -0.54
CA SER A 138 0.97 0.84 -1.36
C SER A 138 0.06 -0.05 -2.23
N CYS A 139 -0.46 0.49 -3.32
CA CYS A 139 -1.12 -0.24 -4.38
C CYS A 139 -0.44 0.02 -5.74
N GLY A 140 -0.71 -0.84 -6.71
CA GLY A 140 -0.14 -0.72 -8.05
C GLY A 140 1.38 -0.94 -8.11
N SER A 141 1.98 -0.68 -9.28
CA SER A 141 3.42 -0.83 -9.47
C SER A 141 4.15 0.51 -9.39
N CYS A 142 5.15 0.62 -8.52
CA CYS A 142 5.97 1.83 -8.42
C CYS A 142 6.68 2.20 -9.72
N ARG A 143 6.88 1.25 -10.63
CA ARG A 143 7.40 1.53 -11.96
C ARG A 143 6.42 2.37 -12.79
N SER A 144 5.13 2.08 -12.70
CA SER A 144 4.09 2.86 -13.39
C SER A 144 4.04 4.29 -12.86
N TYR A 145 3.80 4.43 -11.55
CA TYR A 145 3.46 5.73 -10.96
C TYR A 145 4.64 6.62 -10.57
N LEU A 146 5.87 6.08 -10.40
CA LEU A 146 7.08 6.88 -10.15
C LEU A 146 8.00 6.97 -11.36
N CYS A 147 8.17 5.87 -12.09
CA CYS A 147 9.10 5.79 -13.22
C CYS A 147 8.45 6.03 -14.58
N ASN A 148 7.13 6.27 -14.66
CA ASN A 148 6.39 6.39 -15.92
C ASN A 148 6.64 5.22 -16.88
N ASP A 149 6.66 4.00 -16.34
CA ASP A 149 6.93 2.77 -17.08
C ASP A 149 8.33 2.66 -17.72
N GLU A 150 9.27 3.53 -17.34
CA GLU A 150 10.68 3.35 -17.70
C GLU A 150 11.27 2.10 -17.04
N ILE A 151 12.42 1.65 -17.55
CA ILE A 151 13.14 0.50 -17.00
C ILE A 151 13.47 0.75 -15.52
N CYS A 152 13.23 -0.26 -14.68
CA CYS A 152 13.55 -0.17 -13.26
C CYS A 152 15.08 -0.17 -13.07
N GLN A 153 15.65 1.00 -12.77
CA GLN A 153 17.10 1.15 -12.57
C GLN A 153 17.66 0.24 -11.45
N PHE A 154 16.83 -0.14 -10.47
CA PHE A 154 17.26 -1.09 -9.44
C PHE A 154 17.54 -2.49 -10.02
N LEU A 155 16.74 -2.95 -10.98
CA LEU A 155 16.97 -4.25 -11.61
C LEU A 155 18.19 -4.26 -12.55
N ASP A 156 18.65 -3.09 -12.97
CA ASP A 156 19.84 -2.92 -13.81
C ASP A 156 21.11 -2.69 -12.96
N SER A 157 21.12 -1.63 -12.14
CA SER A 157 22.30 -1.16 -11.39
C SER A 157 22.20 -1.31 -9.86
N GLY A 158 21.11 -1.88 -9.34
CA GLY A 158 20.88 -1.99 -7.89
C GLY A 158 20.49 -0.69 -7.18
N ARG A 159 20.26 0.41 -7.92
CA ARG A 159 19.96 1.73 -7.34
C ARG A 159 18.58 2.22 -7.75
N CYS A 160 17.68 2.36 -6.77
CA CYS A 160 16.36 2.94 -6.99
C CYS A 160 16.45 4.47 -7.06
N LYS A 161 15.75 5.11 -8.01
CA LYS A 161 15.63 6.58 -8.09
C LYS A 161 14.70 7.16 -7.01
N PHE A 162 13.83 6.34 -6.45
CA PHE A 162 12.78 6.75 -5.50
C PHE A 162 12.77 5.91 -4.22
N PRO A 163 13.91 5.70 -3.54
CA PRO A 163 14.01 4.75 -2.41
C PRO A 163 13.11 5.13 -1.22
N ARG A 164 12.80 6.42 -1.08
CA ARG A 164 11.95 6.94 0.00
C ARG A 164 10.45 6.71 -0.20
N VAL A 165 10.01 6.41 -1.43
CA VAL A 165 8.57 6.32 -1.76
C VAL A 165 8.21 4.98 -2.40
N ALA A 166 9.12 4.36 -3.15
CA ALA A 166 8.85 3.10 -3.83
C ALA A 166 8.56 2.00 -2.81
N ARG A 167 7.34 1.46 -2.83
CA ARG A 167 6.90 0.31 -2.02
C ARG A 167 6.28 -0.76 -2.90
N PRO A 168 6.33 -2.05 -2.49
CA PRO A 168 5.49 -3.07 -3.08
C PRO A 168 4.02 -2.80 -2.80
N SER A 169 3.17 -3.33 -3.66
CA SER A 169 1.74 -3.33 -3.41
C SER A 169 1.38 -4.33 -2.31
N MET A 170 0.25 -4.12 -1.64
CA MET A 170 -0.26 -5.09 -0.66
C MET A 170 -0.46 -6.49 -1.26
N GLU A 171 -0.96 -6.57 -2.50
CA GLU A 171 -1.19 -7.83 -3.22
C GLU A 171 0.13 -8.51 -3.62
N ALA A 172 1.16 -7.73 -3.95
CA ALA A 172 2.50 -8.23 -4.24
C ALA A 172 3.16 -8.91 -3.02
N MET A 173 2.68 -8.59 -1.81
CA MET A 173 3.05 -9.20 -0.53
C MET A 173 2.06 -10.30 -0.08
N GLY A 174 0.98 -10.52 -0.84
CA GLY A 174 -0.02 -11.56 -0.58
C GLY A 174 -1.21 -11.14 0.30
N ILE A 175 -1.39 -9.85 0.59
CA ILE A 175 -2.53 -9.37 1.40
C ILE A 175 -3.82 -9.36 0.56
N ASP A 176 -4.89 -9.96 1.08
CA ASP A 176 -6.23 -9.83 0.51
C ASP A 176 -6.84 -8.46 0.87
N VAL A 177 -6.58 -7.48 0.00
CA VAL A 177 -7.01 -6.09 0.19
C VAL A 177 -8.54 -5.97 0.17
N TYR A 178 -9.23 -6.72 -0.69
CA TYR A 178 -10.70 -6.67 -0.77
C TYR A 178 -11.32 -7.10 0.55
N LYS A 179 -10.89 -8.24 1.08
CA LYS A 179 -11.36 -8.73 2.37
C LYS A 179 -11.02 -7.78 3.51
N LEU A 180 -9.80 -7.24 3.54
CA LEU A 180 -9.37 -6.31 4.58
C LEU A 180 -10.21 -5.03 4.59
N VAL A 181 -10.41 -4.42 3.42
CA VAL A 181 -11.20 -3.19 3.27
C VAL A 181 -12.67 -3.42 3.63
N ALA A 182 -13.25 -4.52 3.18
CA ALA A 182 -14.62 -4.90 3.56
C ALA A 182 -14.75 -5.15 5.08
N THR A 183 -13.73 -5.75 5.71
CA THR A 183 -13.71 -6.03 7.16
C THR A 183 -13.75 -4.75 8.00
N VAL A 184 -13.14 -3.66 7.53
CA VAL A 184 -13.20 -2.35 8.20
C VAL A 184 -14.44 -1.53 7.84
N GLY A 185 -15.39 -2.11 7.09
CA GLY A 185 -16.66 -1.47 6.75
C GLY A 185 -16.57 -0.43 5.64
N TRP A 186 -15.52 -0.46 4.82
CA TRP A 186 -15.39 0.42 3.66
C TRP A 186 -15.91 -0.25 2.39
N ASP A 187 -16.62 0.53 1.58
CA ASP A 187 -17.02 0.09 0.24
C ASP A 187 -15.81 -0.19 -0.63
N ILE A 188 -15.84 -1.34 -1.31
CA ILE A 188 -14.83 -1.73 -2.29
C ILE A 188 -15.46 -2.58 -3.39
N TYR A 189 -15.12 -2.28 -4.63
CA TYR A 189 -15.67 -2.93 -5.80
C TYR A 189 -14.54 -3.51 -6.66
N PRO A 190 -14.60 -4.80 -7.05
CA PRO A 190 -13.63 -5.37 -7.95
C PRO A 190 -13.86 -4.86 -9.39
N ILE A 191 -13.10 -3.84 -9.78
CA ILE A 191 -13.17 -3.28 -11.14
C ILE A 191 -12.22 -4.10 -12.03
N GLY A 192 -12.83 -4.85 -12.95
CA GLY A 192 -12.13 -5.77 -13.85
C GLY A 192 -11.44 -5.09 -15.03
N PRO A 193 -10.62 -5.84 -15.79
CA PRO A 193 -9.93 -5.32 -16.98
C PRO A 193 -10.84 -5.16 -18.21
N GLU A 194 -12.03 -5.75 -18.18
CA GLU A 194 -13.05 -5.59 -19.22
C GLU A 194 -13.69 -4.22 -19.14
N LYS A 195 -14.29 -3.78 -20.26
CA LYS A 195 -14.97 -2.49 -20.29
C LYS A 195 -16.20 -2.54 -19.41
N VAL A 196 -16.08 -2.05 -18.19
CA VAL A 196 -17.21 -1.79 -17.30
C VAL A 196 -17.84 -0.48 -17.76
N HIS A 197 -19.16 -0.46 -17.89
CA HIS A 197 -19.84 0.79 -18.25
C HIS A 197 -19.62 1.80 -17.11
N HIS A 198 -19.25 3.04 -17.44
CA HIS A 198 -18.80 4.01 -16.43
C HIS A 198 -19.87 4.24 -15.34
N SER A 199 -21.13 4.31 -15.75
CA SER A 199 -22.27 4.50 -14.84
C SER A 199 -22.52 3.33 -13.87
N THR A 200 -21.84 2.20 -14.02
CA THR A 200 -22.00 1.04 -13.14
C THR A 200 -20.89 0.91 -12.09
N ILE A 201 -19.92 1.82 -12.06
CA ILE A 201 -18.84 1.84 -11.07
C ILE A 201 -19.29 2.73 -9.91
N PRO A 202 -19.68 2.16 -8.74
CA PRO A 202 -20.22 2.97 -7.65
C PRO A 202 -19.12 3.79 -6.99
N SER A 203 -17.93 3.22 -6.85
CA SER A 203 -16.73 3.91 -6.38
C SER A 203 -15.47 3.15 -6.79
N ALA A 204 -14.34 3.87 -6.81
CA ALA A 204 -13.01 3.30 -6.96
C ALA A 204 -12.10 3.79 -5.83
N SER A 205 -11.12 2.97 -5.46
CA SER A 205 -10.25 3.28 -4.32
C SER A 205 -8.84 2.76 -4.55
N ALA A 206 -7.87 3.56 -4.13
CA ALA A 206 -6.47 3.19 -4.01
C ALA A 206 -6.16 3.04 -2.52
N VAL A 207 -5.58 1.91 -2.11
CA VAL A 207 -5.41 1.58 -0.69
C VAL A 207 -3.94 1.37 -0.38
N GLY A 208 -3.51 1.86 0.78
CA GLY A 208 -2.19 1.66 1.33
C GLY A 208 -2.27 1.26 2.80
N ILE A 209 -1.16 0.77 3.35
CA ILE A 209 -1.08 0.36 4.74
C ILE A 209 0.30 0.70 5.31
N VAL A 210 0.36 1.12 6.57
CA VAL A 210 1.62 1.33 7.30
C VAL A 210 1.60 0.48 8.57
N PHE A 211 2.50 -0.50 8.64
CA PHE A 211 2.74 -1.29 9.85
C PHE A 211 3.55 -0.47 10.85
N ILE A 212 3.17 -0.50 12.13
CA ILE A 212 3.83 0.26 13.21
C ILE A 212 4.57 -0.72 14.12
N ALA A 213 5.91 -0.71 14.03
CA ALA A 213 6.81 -1.65 14.72
C ALA A 213 8.09 -0.96 15.24
#